data_AF-A0A2N2GH44-F1
#
_entry.id   AF-A0A2N2GH44-F1
#
_cell.length_a   1.000
_cell.length_b   1.000
_cell.length_c   1.000
_cell.angle_alpha   90.00
_cell.angle_beta   90.00
_cell.angle_gamma   90.00
#
_symmetry.space_group_name_H-M   'P 1'
#
loop_
_entity.id
_entity.type
_entity.pdbx_description
1 polymer ?
#
loop_
_entity_poly.entity_id
_entity_poly.type
_entity_poly.pdbx_seq_one_letter_code
_entity_poly.pdbx_strand_id
1 'polypeptide(L)'
;MKTGNIKPQELLEYAKSLHGTTLETTAQHRKFLFNVDDKGFHYTPTSTMKPRIQENKYIELVIERFNKEGSWSPQDYKDITMNASYLLAVMNKYVNA
;
A
#
# COMPACT_ATOMS: atom_id res chain seq x y z
N MET A 1 2.96 15.70 -9.76
CA MET A 1 2.97 14.23 -9.69
C MET A 1 4.36 13.77 -9.31
N LYS A 2 4.51 13.09 -8.17
CA LYS A 2 5.79 12.47 -7.77
C LYS A 2 5.95 11.15 -8.53
N THR A 3 6.30 11.20 -9.81
CA THR A 3 6.54 10.00 -10.61
C THR A 3 8.05 9.81 -10.78
N GLY A 4 8.60 8.92 -9.96
CA GLY A 4 10.01 8.54 -9.98
C GLY A 4 10.63 8.60 -8.59
N ASN A 5 10.86 7.43 -7.98
CA ASN A 5 11.62 7.23 -6.76
C ASN A 5 10.85 7.50 -5.43
N ILE A 6 9.83 6.69 -5.15
CA ILE A 6 9.20 6.66 -3.83
C ILE A 6 10.22 6.14 -2.82
N LYS A 7 10.54 6.92 -1.78
CA LYS A 7 11.34 6.42 -0.66
C LYS A 7 10.43 5.71 0.35
N PRO A 8 10.79 4.51 0.85
CA PRO A 8 9.99 3.81 1.83
C PRO A 8 9.64 4.65 3.06
N GLN A 9 10.62 5.40 3.59
CA GLN A 9 10.43 6.28 4.74
C GLN A 9 9.37 7.36 4.48
N GLU A 10 9.41 8.01 3.31
CA GLU A 10 8.43 9.04 2.95
C GLU A 10 7.01 8.47 2.84
N LEU A 11 6.87 7.24 2.29
CA LEU A 11 5.58 6.56 2.24
C LEU A 11 5.08 6.21 3.65
N LEU A 12 5.95 5.70 4.52
CA LEU A 12 5.60 5.34 5.89
C LEU A 12 5.18 6.56 6.71
N GLU A 13 5.87 7.69 6.54
CA GLU A 13 5.50 8.97 7.16
C GLU A 13 4.13 9.45 6.66
N TYR A 14 3.93 9.44 5.35
CA TYR A 14 2.64 9.81 4.77
C TYR A 14 1.51 8.88 5.22
N ALA A 15 1.77 7.57 5.33
CA ALA A 15 0.78 6.59 5.77
C ALA A 15 0.24 6.89 7.17
N LYS A 16 1.01 7.51 8.05
CA LYS A 16 0.52 7.95 9.38
C LYS A 16 -0.64 8.94 9.26
N SER A 17 -0.64 9.81 8.23
CA SER A 17 -1.77 10.72 7.97
C SER A 17 -3.05 10.01 7.52
N LEU A 18 -2.93 8.78 7.03
CA LEU A 18 -4.05 7.96 6.59
C LEU A 18 -4.53 6.98 7.67
N HIS A 19 -3.86 6.93 8.83
CA HIS A 19 -4.20 6.00 9.91
C HIS A 19 -5.67 6.18 10.34
N GLY A 20 -6.42 5.08 10.46
CA GLY A 20 -7.83 5.08 10.83
C GLY A 20 -8.80 5.48 9.73
N THR A 21 -8.31 5.76 8.51
CA THR A 21 -9.16 6.16 7.38
C THR A 21 -9.62 4.96 6.56
N THR A 22 -10.75 5.12 5.86
CA THR A 22 -11.20 4.14 4.85
C THR A 22 -10.64 4.52 3.48
N LEU A 23 -9.95 3.59 2.85
CA LEU A 23 -9.39 3.71 1.51
C LEU A 23 -10.08 2.75 0.54
N GLU A 24 -9.78 2.91 -0.75
CA GLU A 24 -10.31 2.07 -1.84
C GLU A 24 -9.17 1.53 -2.70
N THR A 25 -9.22 0.24 -3.03
CA THR A 25 -8.26 -0.37 -3.96
C THR A 25 -8.38 0.26 -5.35
N THR A 26 -7.27 0.43 -6.07
CA THR A 26 -7.24 1.10 -7.38
C THR A 26 -8.05 0.38 -8.47
N ALA A 27 -8.00 -0.95 -8.55
CA ALA A 27 -8.59 -1.69 -9.67
C ALA A 27 -10.10 -1.98 -9.51
N GLN A 28 -10.55 -2.34 -8.31
CA GLN A 28 -11.93 -2.80 -8.06
C GLN A 28 -12.71 -1.91 -7.09
N HIS A 29 -12.14 -0.77 -6.67
CA HIS A 29 -12.75 0.17 -5.71
C HIS A 29 -13.27 -0.52 -4.42
N ARG A 30 -12.60 -1.59 -3.98
CA ARG A 30 -12.95 -2.30 -2.75
C ARG A 30 -12.51 -1.45 -1.56
N LYS A 31 -13.44 -1.16 -0.65
CA LYS A 31 -13.19 -0.39 0.57
C LYS A 31 -12.46 -1.22 1.61
N PHE A 32 -11.52 -0.58 2.31
CA PHE A 32 -10.81 -1.16 3.45
C PHE A 32 -10.46 -0.09 4.47
N LEU A 33 -10.54 -0.43 5.76
CA LEU A 33 -9.97 0.38 6.83
C LEU A 33 -8.46 0.21 6.81
N PHE A 34 -7.72 1.32 6.83
CA PHE A 34 -6.27 1.34 6.84
C PHE A 34 -5.75 1.80 8.21
N ASN A 35 -4.85 1.01 8.77
CA ASN A 35 -4.08 1.39 9.95
C ASN A 35 -2.59 1.13 9.70
N VAL A 36 -1.75 1.84 10.43
CA VAL A 36 -0.29 1.73 10.39
C VAL A 36 0.26 1.77 11.81
N ASP A 37 1.23 0.92 12.08
CA ASP A 37 2.04 0.92 13.29
C ASP A 37 3.54 0.78 12.94
N ASP A 38 4.39 0.63 13.95
CA ASP A 38 5.84 0.51 13.76
C ASP A 38 6.26 -0.77 13.01
N LYS A 39 5.39 -1.79 12.94
CA LYS A 39 5.67 -3.08 12.29
C LYS A 39 5.21 -3.11 10.83
N GLY A 40 4.20 -2.31 10.48
CA GLY A 40 3.80 -2.06 9.11
C GLY A 40 2.33 -1.71 8.94
N PHE A 41 1.77 -2.17 7.82
CA PHE A 41 0.44 -1.78 7.38
C PHE A 41 -0.60 -2.85 7.71
N HIS A 42 -1.77 -2.38 8.10
CA HIS A 42 -2.93 -3.21 8.44
C HIS A 42 -4.11 -2.81 7.57
N TYR A 43 -4.62 -3.78 6.82
CA TYR A 43 -5.77 -3.61 5.95
C TYR A 43 -6.92 -4.45 6.47
N THR A 44 -8.06 -3.83 6.73
CA THR A 44 -9.29 -4.55 7.09
C THR A 44 -10.33 -4.30 6.01
N PRO A 45 -10.50 -5.24 5.04
CA PRO A 45 -11.51 -5.11 4.00
C PRO A 45 -12.90 -5.07 4.61
N THR A 46 -13.72 -4.09 4.24
CA THR A 46 -15.04 -3.89 4.86
C THR A 46 -16.02 -5.02 4.55
N SER A 47 -15.78 -5.77 3.47
CA SER A 47 -16.63 -6.90 3.05
C SER A 47 -16.43 -8.17 3.89
N THR A 48 -15.23 -8.40 4.42
CA THR A 48 -14.91 -9.64 5.15
C THR A 48 -14.58 -9.40 6.61
N MET A 49 -14.21 -8.16 6.96
CA MET A 49 -13.73 -7.78 8.29
C MET A 49 -12.52 -8.60 8.77
N LYS A 50 -11.80 -9.29 7.86
CA LYS A 50 -10.63 -10.09 8.17
C LYS A 50 -9.36 -9.26 7.99
N PRO A 51 -8.59 -8.99 9.06
CA PRO A 51 -7.39 -8.17 8.94
C PRO A 51 -6.31 -8.85 8.09
N ARG A 52 -5.56 -8.01 7.38
CA ARG A 52 -4.38 -8.37 6.58
C ARG A 52 -3.23 -7.52 7.05
N ILE A 53 -2.13 -8.17 7.43
CA ILE A 53 -0.94 -7.49 7.91
C ILE A 53 0.10 -7.54 6.80
N GLN A 54 0.79 -6.42 6.59
CA GLN A 54 1.91 -6.32 5.70
C GLN A 54 3.09 -5.66 6.41
N GLU A 55 4.11 -6.46 6.68
CA GLU A 55 5.34 -6.01 7.35
C GLU A 55 6.14 -5.03 6.49
N ASN A 56 6.84 -4.11 7.14
CA ASN A 56 7.70 -3.09 6.49
C ASN A 56 8.65 -3.67 5.43
N LYS A 57 9.25 -4.84 5.70
CA LYS A 57 10.17 -5.49 4.74
C LYS A 57 9.51 -5.76 3.38
N TYR A 58 8.23 -6.15 3.36
CA TYR A 58 7.50 -6.41 2.11
C TYR A 58 7.02 -5.12 1.45
N ILE A 59 6.77 -4.07 2.24
CA ILE A 59 6.46 -2.74 1.72
C ILE A 59 7.67 -2.21 0.95
N GLU A 60 8.85 -2.29 1.56
CA GLU A 60 10.12 -1.87 0.96
C GLU A 60 10.41 -2.62 -0.35
N LEU A 61 10.29 -3.95 -0.36
CA LEU A 61 10.48 -4.76 -1.57
C LEU A 61 9.53 -4.40 -2.71
N VAL A 62 8.25 -4.12 -2.40
CA VAL A 62 7.29 -3.66 -3.42
C VAL A 62 7.65 -2.28 -3.93
N ILE A 63 8.06 -1.36 -3.06
CA ILE A 63 8.49 -0.01 -3.46
C ILE A 63 9.73 -0.08 -4.35
N GLU A 64 10.71 -0.91 -4.00
CA GLU A 64 11.92 -1.10 -4.80
C GLU A 64 11.57 -1.62 -6.21
N ARG A 65 10.73 -2.67 -6.30
CA ARG A 65 10.27 -3.19 -7.58
C ARG A 65 9.44 -2.15 -8.34
N PHE A 66 8.55 -1.43 -7.66
CA PHE A 66 7.75 -0.36 -8.27
C PHE A 66 8.63 0.75 -8.83
N ASN A 67 9.67 1.17 -8.12
CA ASN A 67 10.60 2.20 -8.60
C ASN A 67 11.38 1.74 -9.83
N LYS A 68 11.63 0.43 -9.96
CA LYS A 68 12.32 -0.16 -11.12
C LYS A 68 11.40 -0.34 -12.33
N GLU A 69 10.17 -0.83 -12.11
CA GLU A 69 9.28 -1.31 -13.18
C GLU A 69 8.11 -0.37 -13.47
N GLY A 70 7.72 0.48 -12.52
CA GLY A 70 6.63 1.44 -12.64
C GLY A 70 5.24 0.81 -12.68
N SER A 71 5.08 -0.46 -12.31
CA SER A 71 3.81 -1.19 -12.49
C SER A 71 2.78 -0.89 -11.40
N TRP A 72 1.57 -0.55 -11.80
CA TRP A 72 0.39 -0.46 -10.90
C TRP A 72 -0.44 -1.74 -10.86
N SER A 73 0.02 -2.83 -11.50
CA SER A 73 -0.64 -4.13 -11.48
C SER A 73 -0.26 -4.90 -10.21
N PRO A 74 -1.23 -5.29 -9.35
CA PRO A 74 -0.94 -6.12 -8.18
C PRO A 74 -0.30 -7.46 -8.52
N GLN A 75 -0.58 -8.00 -9.71
CA GLN A 75 -0.07 -9.29 -10.16
C GLN A 75 1.46 -9.33 -10.28
N ASP A 76 2.09 -8.18 -10.54
CA ASP A 76 3.54 -8.05 -10.74
C ASP A 76 4.32 -8.11 -9.40
N TYR A 77 3.59 -8.11 -8.28
CA TYR A 77 4.14 -8.19 -6.92
C TYR A 77 3.68 -9.44 -6.17
N LYS A 78 2.99 -10.37 -6.83
CA LYS A 78 2.36 -11.54 -6.19
C LYS A 78 3.37 -12.47 -5.50
N ASP A 79 4.61 -12.51 -6.00
CA ASP A 79 5.73 -13.27 -5.45
C ASP A 79 6.33 -12.60 -4.21
N ILE A 80 6.06 -11.31 -4.00
CA ILE A 80 6.45 -10.57 -2.80
C ILE A 80 5.33 -10.61 -1.75
N THR A 81 4.08 -10.34 -2.17
CA THR A 81 2.96 -10.21 -1.24
C THR A 81 1.60 -10.42 -1.91
N MET A 82 0.70 -11.12 -1.21
CA MET A 82 -0.71 -11.26 -1.60
C MET A 82 -1.53 -9.99 -1.34
N ASN A 83 -0.99 -9.01 -0.62
CA ASN A 83 -1.68 -7.79 -0.24
C ASN A 83 -1.36 -6.60 -1.16
N ALA A 84 -0.70 -6.83 -2.30
CA ALA A 84 -0.21 -5.80 -3.21
C ALA A 84 -1.29 -4.78 -3.63
N SER A 85 -2.53 -5.20 -3.84
CA SER A 85 -3.63 -4.30 -4.23
C SER A 85 -3.93 -3.21 -3.18
N TYR A 86 -3.72 -3.50 -1.89
CA TYR A 86 -3.92 -2.53 -0.83
C TYR A 86 -2.74 -1.57 -0.73
N LEU A 87 -1.51 -2.09 -0.80
CA LEU A 87 -0.31 -1.27 -0.78
C LEU A 87 -0.27 -0.29 -1.96
N LEU A 88 -0.59 -0.75 -3.17
CA LEU A 88 -0.64 0.11 -4.35
C LEU A 88 -1.70 1.21 -4.22
N ALA A 89 -2.80 0.98 -3.49
CA ALA A 89 -3.77 2.03 -3.22
C ALA A 89 -3.21 3.13 -2.29
N VAL A 90 -2.45 2.75 -1.26
CA VAL A 90 -1.76 3.69 -0.37
C VAL A 90 -0.69 4.48 -1.16
N MET A 91 0.11 3.80 -1.97
CA MET A 91 1.11 4.44 -2.84
C MET A 91 0.46 5.40 -3.83
N ASN A 92 -0.69 5.03 -4.41
CA ASN A 92 -1.43 5.91 -5.31
C ASN A 92 -1.91 7.17 -4.58
N LYS A 93 -2.37 7.07 -3.32
CA LYS A 93 -2.70 8.26 -2.52
C LYS A 93 -1.48 9.15 -2.30
N TYR A 94 -0.32 8.58 -1.98
CA TYR A 94 0.93 9.33 -1.80
C TYR A 94 1.38 10.08 -3.07
N VAL A 95 1.32 9.42 -4.22
CA VAL A 95 1.78 10.00 -5.50
C VAL A 95 0.89 11.16 -5.97
N ASN A 96 -0.38 11.15 -5.55
CA ASN A 96 -1.39 12.14 -5.90
C ASN A 96 -1.68 13.15 -4.78
N ALA A 97 -0.95 13.09 -3.66
CA ALA A 97 -0.99 14.07 -2.58
C ALA A 97 -0.07 15.26 -2.89
#